data_AF-A0A4S5EQ66-F1
#
_entry.id   AF-A0A4S5EQ66-F1
#
_cell.length_a   1.000
_cell.length_b   1.000
_cell.length_c   1.000
_cell.angle_alpha   90.00
_cell.angle_beta   90.00
_cell.angle_gamma   90.00
#
_symmetry.space_group_name_H-M   'P 1'
#
loop_
_entity.id
_entity.type
_entity.pdbx_description
1 polymer ?
#
loop_
_entity_poly.entity_id
_entity_poly.type
_entity_poly.pdbx_seq_one_letter_code
_entity_poly.pdbx_strand_id
1 'polypeptide(L)'
;MGEGRQTDMDDLGAAGAYDARRIWEVGEPVHAVIYFHPAVPRFGAEAGSHGFWMGYIGMRAAPLGAASAATITSAFYNFAPRRIARSVPDVWAYSSPSRLLDARLAAIDVVLRELWGLDTTGVAVRRAAALAGRAAAAAVTAGRPLAAANAALPPPTEPHLALWQALTTLREHRGDGHIAALVHAEVGPCEALVLAAATGRSPGEQLRISRGWNEREWADAVRDLSTRGWLTADGTLTERGAQARDAIEDATDQLAAAPYLALTVAERGDLYATLYGLAERVGLGGGFTWPNPIGLDWPPFSERSMVDLRQPVEQRQPVELGSIEG
;
A
#
# COMPACT_ATOMS: atom_id res chain seq x y z
N MET A 1 35.44 -16.01 -8.05
CA MET A 1 34.38 -16.58 -7.18
C MET A 1 33.49 -15.51 -6.52
N GLY A 2 33.80 -14.21 -6.60
CA GLY A 2 32.97 -13.13 -6.04
C GLY A 2 31.91 -12.55 -7.00
N GLU A 3 32.20 -12.44 -8.30
CA GLU A 3 31.26 -11.85 -9.27
C GLU A 3 29.98 -12.67 -9.45
N GLY A 4 30.07 -13.99 -9.65
CA GLY A 4 28.86 -14.83 -9.85
C GLY A 4 27.90 -14.85 -8.65
N ARG A 5 28.41 -14.68 -7.42
CA ARG A 5 27.56 -14.64 -6.23
C ARG A 5 26.83 -13.30 -6.07
N GLN A 6 27.45 -12.21 -6.52
CA GLN A 6 26.85 -10.87 -6.52
C GLN A 6 25.76 -10.79 -7.59
N THR A 7 26.03 -11.28 -8.81
CA THR A 7 25.05 -11.33 -9.90
C THR A 7 23.82 -12.19 -9.54
N ASP A 8 24.02 -13.35 -8.90
CA ASP A 8 22.90 -14.18 -8.43
C ASP A 8 22.04 -13.48 -7.35
N MET A 9 22.67 -12.70 -6.45
CA MET A 9 21.94 -11.93 -5.45
C MET A 9 21.18 -10.74 -6.06
N ASP A 10 21.78 -10.08 -7.04
CA ASP A 10 21.16 -8.96 -7.76
C ASP A 10 19.96 -9.44 -8.59
N ASP A 11 20.06 -10.60 -9.24
CA ASP A 11 18.96 -11.23 -9.99
C ASP A 11 17.83 -11.71 -9.08
N LEU A 12 18.16 -12.28 -7.91
CA LEU A 12 17.17 -12.65 -6.88
C LEU A 12 16.47 -11.42 -6.28
N GLY A 13 17.21 -10.33 -6.08
CA GLY A 13 16.68 -9.05 -5.62
C GLY A 13 15.71 -8.43 -6.62
N ALA A 14 16.08 -8.40 -7.91
CA ALA A 14 15.23 -7.87 -8.99
C ALA A 14 13.96 -8.70 -9.19
N ALA A 15 14.06 -10.03 -9.16
CA ALA A 15 12.90 -10.93 -9.23
C ALA A 15 11.96 -10.74 -8.02
N GLY A 16 12.53 -10.63 -6.81
CA GLY A 16 11.76 -10.35 -5.60
C GLY A 16 11.05 -9.00 -5.63
N ALA A 17 11.68 -7.95 -6.17
CA ALA A 17 11.08 -6.63 -6.33
C ALA A 17 9.91 -6.66 -7.33
N TYR A 18 10.09 -7.35 -8.47
CA TYR A 18 9.03 -7.55 -9.46
C TYR A 18 7.80 -8.24 -8.86
N ASP A 19 8.02 -9.34 -8.14
CA ASP A 19 6.96 -10.10 -7.48
C ASP A 19 6.28 -9.28 -6.37
N ALA A 20 7.05 -8.45 -5.65
CA ALA A 20 6.50 -7.58 -4.60
C ALA A 20 5.50 -6.57 -5.15
N ARG A 21 5.82 -5.89 -6.28
CA ARG A 21 4.89 -4.99 -6.95
C ARG A 21 3.67 -5.74 -7.49
N ARG A 22 3.88 -6.82 -8.25
CA ARG A 22 2.77 -7.57 -8.86
C ARG A 22 1.80 -8.15 -7.85
N ILE A 23 2.29 -8.74 -6.76
CA ILE A 23 1.43 -9.30 -5.72
C ILE A 23 0.73 -8.18 -4.95
N TRP A 24 1.40 -7.04 -4.70
CA TRP A 24 0.76 -5.88 -4.10
C TRP A 24 -0.40 -5.36 -4.96
N GLU A 25 -0.23 -5.24 -6.29
CA GLU A 25 -1.26 -4.72 -7.20
C GLU A 25 -2.56 -5.53 -7.15
N VAL A 26 -2.47 -6.86 -7.03
CA VAL A 26 -3.65 -7.74 -6.91
C VAL A 26 -4.09 -7.99 -5.46
N GLY A 27 -3.21 -7.78 -4.48
CA GLY A 27 -3.52 -7.93 -3.06
C GLY A 27 -4.17 -6.68 -2.44
N GLU A 28 -3.82 -5.50 -2.92
CA GLU A 28 -4.29 -4.22 -2.37
C GLU A 28 -5.82 -4.07 -2.47
N PRO A 29 -6.51 -4.41 -3.57
CA PRO A 29 -7.97 -4.33 -3.62
C PRO A 29 -8.64 -5.17 -2.52
N VAL A 30 -8.10 -6.35 -2.24
CA VAL A 30 -8.59 -7.25 -1.18
C VAL A 30 -8.36 -6.64 0.21
N HIS A 31 -7.18 -6.08 0.47
CA HIS A 31 -6.90 -5.39 1.74
C HIS A 31 -7.80 -4.16 1.92
N ALA A 32 -7.86 -3.33 0.89
CA ALA A 32 -8.36 -1.97 0.97
C ALA A 32 -9.89 -1.87 1.04
N VAL A 33 -10.64 -2.98 0.91
CA VAL A 33 -12.08 -2.99 1.19
C VAL A 33 -12.43 -2.40 2.55
N ILE A 34 -11.52 -2.50 3.54
CA ILE A 34 -11.66 -1.87 4.86
C ILE A 34 -11.82 -0.34 4.79
N TYR A 35 -11.29 0.31 3.76
CA TYR A 35 -11.33 1.76 3.61
C TYR A 35 -12.45 2.25 2.69
N PHE A 36 -12.92 1.40 1.76
CA PHE A 36 -13.80 1.81 0.66
C PHE A 36 -15.18 1.18 0.69
N HIS A 37 -15.34 -0.03 1.24
CA HIS A 37 -16.63 -0.71 1.19
C HIS A 37 -17.67 0.03 2.06
N PRO A 38 -18.87 0.33 1.54
CA PRO A 38 -19.87 1.17 2.23
C PRO A 38 -20.41 0.56 3.53
N ALA A 39 -20.26 -0.76 3.72
CA ALA A 39 -20.62 -1.44 4.96
C ALA A 39 -19.65 -1.18 6.12
N VAL A 40 -18.38 -0.82 5.88
CA VAL A 40 -17.36 -0.74 6.95
C VAL A 40 -17.66 0.35 7.99
N PRO A 41 -18.10 1.57 7.64
CA PRO A 41 -18.32 2.64 8.62
C PRO A 41 -19.23 2.26 9.79
N ARG A 42 -20.20 1.35 9.60
CA ARG A 42 -21.10 0.92 10.69
C ARG A 42 -20.35 0.21 11.82
N PHE A 43 -19.34 -0.62 11.48
CA PHE A 43 -18.55 -1.35 12.47
C PHE A 43 -17.67 -0.41 13.29
N GLY A 44 -17.15 0.64 12.66
CA GLY A 44 -16.44 1.71 13.37
C GLY A 44 -17.34 2.42 14.35
N ALA A 45 -18.55 2.80 13.92
CA ALA A 45 -19.53 3.46 14.79
C ALA A 45 -19.99 2.58 15.96
N GLU A 46 -20.24 1.29 15.73
CA GLU A 46 -20.58 0.30 16.76
C GLU A 46 -19.42 0.11 17.78
N ALA A 47 -18.19 0.31 17.33
CA ALA A 47 -17.00 0.31 18.19
C ALA A 47 -16.74 1.65 18.90
N GLY A 48 -17.55 2.68 18.68
CA GLY A 48 -17.40 4.02 19.28
C GLY A 48 -16.63 5.04 18.42
N SER A 49 -16.15 4.63 17.24
CA SER A 49 -15.46 5.50 16.29
C SER A 49 -16.44 6.07 15.26
N HIS A 50 -17.10 7.18 15.61
CA HIS A 50 -18.12 7.80 14.78
C HIS A 50 -17.56 8.60 13.60
N GLY A 51 -18.18 8.41 12.43
CA GLY A 51 -17.75 9.07 11.20
C GLY A 51 -16.51 8.43 10.57
N PHE A 52 -16.27 8.79 9.30
CA PHE A 52 -15.28 8.11 8.46
C PHE A 52 -13.85 8.17 9.05
N TRP A 53 -13.39 9.34 9.49
CA TRP A 53 -11.99 9.52 9.90
C TRP A 53 -11.65 8.84 11.23
N MET A 54 -12.56 8.82 12.20
CA MET A 54 -12.34 8.07 13.44
C MET A 54 -12.25 6.57 13.17
N GLY A 55 -13.13 6.04 12.32
CA GLY A 55 -13.10 4.64 11.88
C GLY A 55 -11.81 4.29 11.14
N TYR A 56 -11.47 5.06 10.10
CA TYR A 56 -10.26 4.88 9.30
C TYR A 56 -9.00 4.90 10.17
N ILE A 57 -8.82 5.95 10.97
CA ILE A 57 -7.61 6.12 11.79
C ILE A 57 -7.56 5.07 12.89
N GLY A 58 -8.68 4.87 13.60
CA GLY A 58 -8.75 3.92 14.70
C GLY A 58 -8.47 2.48 14.27
N MET A 59 -9.15 1.97 13.25
CA MET A 59 -8.98 0.58 12.81
C MET A 59 -7.58 0.31 12.24
N ARG A 60 -6.98 1.28 11.55
CA ARG A 60 -5.62 1.14 11.00
C ARG A 60 -4.54 1.29 12.08
N ALA A 61 -4.72 2.19 13.04
CA ALA A 61 -3.74 2.45 14.11
C ALA A 61 -3.85 1.46 15.29
N ALA A 62 -4.98 0.77 15.46
CA ALA A 62 -5.20 -0.14 16.60
C ALA A 62 -4.08 -1.18 16.86
N PRO A 63 -3.37 -1.75 15.85
CA PRO A 63 -2.23 -2.63 16.11
C PRO A 63 -1.10 -1.97 16.91
N LEU A 64 -0.93 -0.65 16.79
CA LEU A 64 0.07 0.12 17.56
C LEU A 64 -0.36 0.38 19.01
N GLY A 65 -1.52 -0.12 19.44
CA GLY A 65 -2.14 0.24 20.70
C GLY A 65 -2.73 1.66 20.67
N ALA A 66 -2.92 2.26 21.84
CA ALA A 66 -3.43 3.62 21.99
C ALA A 66 -2.31 4.66 21.74
N ALA A 67 -1.71 4.60 20.56
CA ALA A 67 -0.58 5.45 20.18
C ALA A 67 -0.97 6.94 20.12
N SER A 68 -0.02 7.81 20.43
CA SER A 68 -0.24 9.26 20.39
C SER A 68 -0.54 9.75 18.97
N ALA A 69 -1.19 10.92 18.86
CA ALA A 69 -1.42 11.56 17.56
C ALA A 69 -0.11 11.79 16.79
N ALA A 70 0.98 12.16 17.48
CA ALA A 70 2.29 12.37 16.86
C ALA A 70 2.87 11.06 16.28
N THR A 71 2.77 9.96 17.01
CA THR A 71 3.19 8.63 16.55
C THR A 71 2.40 8.20 15.31
N ILE A 72 1.08 8.39 15.34
CA ILE A 72 0.21 8.04 14.21
C ILE A 72 0.49 8.94 13.00
N THR A 73 0.71 10.24 13.18
CA THR A 73 1.11 11.14 12.09
C THR A 73 2.41 10.70 11.43
N SER A 74 3.41 10.30 12.22
CA SER A 74 4.68 9.79 11.69
C SER A 74 4.48 8.50 10.88
N ALA A 75 3.70 7.55 11.39
CA ALA A 75 3.43 6.29 10.69
C ALA A 75 2.50 6.46 9.47
N PHE A 76 1.58 7.43 9.52
CA PHE A 76 0.64 7.74 8.43
C PHE A 76 1.19 8.90 7.59
N TYR A 77 2.45 8.76 7.17
CA TYR A 77 3.35 9.79 6.64
C TYR A 77 2.71 10.88 5.78
N ASN A 78 1.78 10.54 4.89
CA ASN A 78 1.19 11.49 3.94
C ASN A 78 0.03 12.35 4.48
N PHE A 79 -0.38 12.15 5.74
CA PHE A 79 -1.43 12.95 6.35
C PHE A 79 -0.91 14.27 6.93
N ALA A 80 -1.67 15.35 6.74
CA ALA A 80 -1.43 16.58 7.47
C ALA A 80 -1.60 16.33 8.98
N PRO A 81 -0.69 16.78 9.87
CA PRO A 81 -0.76 16.51 11.30
C PRO A 81 -2.13 16.85 11.93
N ARG A 82 -2.76 17.94 11.47
CA ARG A 82 -4.10 18.37 11.92
C ARG A 82 -5.23 17.37 11.61
N ARG A 83 -5.13 16.56 10.55
CA ARG A 83 -6.14 15.54 10.22
C ARG A 83 -6.13 14.43 11.27
N ILE A 84 -4.93 14.02 11.69
CA ILE A 84 -4.73 13.00 12.70
C ILE A 84 -5.07 13.54 14.10
N ALA A 85 -4.52 14.70 14.46
CA ALA A 85 -4.72 15.32 15.77
C ALA A 85 -6.20 15.61 16.09
N ARG A 86 -7.02 15.86 15.06
CA ARG A 86 -8.47 16.04 15.23
C ARG A 86 -9.20 14.77 15.66
N SER A 87 -8.74 13.58 15.26
CA SER A 87 -9.50 12.34 15.45
C SER A 87 -8.94 11.48 16.58
N VAL A 88 -7.61 11.43 16.74
CA VAL A 88 -6.96 10.46 17.64
C VAL A 88 -7.39 10.58 19.11
N PRO A 89 -7.50 11.78 19.71
CA PRO A 89 -7.95 11.88 21.10
C PRO A 89 -9.33 11.25 21.31
N ASP A 90 -10.28 11.54 20.42
CA ASP A 90 -11.65 11.02 20.51
C ASP A 90 -11.70 9.50 20.23
N VAL A 91 -10.91 9.00 19.27
CA VAL A 91 -10.83 7.56 18.97
C VAL A 91 -10.46 6.77 20.23
N TRP A 92 -9.49 7.24 21.01
CA TRP A 92 -9.06 6.58 22.25
C TRP A 92 -9.93 6.89 23.46
N ALA A 93 -10.73 7.97 23.42
CA ALA A 93 -11.71 8.27 24.47
C ALA A 93 -12.99 7.42 24.34
N TYR A 94 -13.43 7.14 23.11
CA TYR A 94 -14.69 6.44 22.83
C TYR A 94 -14.52 4.98 22.43
N SER A 95 -13.28 4.54 22.15
CA SER A 95 -12.97 3.17 21.79
C SER A 95 -11.67 2.68 22.41
N SER A 96 -11.34 1.42 22.18
CA SER A 96 -10.05 0.84 22.56
C SER A 96 -9.40 0.16 21.35
N PRO A 97 -8.07 -0.02 21.35
CA PRO A 97 -7.39 -0.79 20.32
C PRO A 97 -8.01 -2.18 20.11
N SER A 98 -8.33 -2.91 21.19
CA SER A 98 -8.97 -4.23 21.10
C SER A 98 -10.34 -4.18 20.42
N ARG A 99 -11.22 -3.24 20.80
CA ARG A 99 -12.56 -3.11 20.18
C ARG A 99 -12.45 -2.78 18.69
N LEU A 100 -11.47 -1.98 18.28
CA LEU A 100 -11.26 -1.61 16.88
C LEU A 100 -10.63 -2.74 16.06
N LEU A 101 -9.81 -3.59 16.68
CA LEU A 101 -9.32 -4.83 16.06
C LEU A 101 -10.46 -5.85 15.86
N ASP A 102 -11.37 -5.98 16.82
CA ASP A 102 -12.55 -6.82 16.67
C ASP A 102 -13.48 -6.27 15.58
N ALA A 103 -13.72 -4.96 15.59
CA ALA A 103 -14.59 -4.30 14.63
C ALA A 103 -14.08 -4.39 13.18
N ARG A 104 -12.76 -4.24 12.95
CA ARG A 104 -12.21 -4.40 11.61
C ARG A 104 -12.34 -5.84 11.12
N LEU A 105 -12.12 -6.85 11.97
CA LEU A 105 -12.27 -8.25 11.57
C LEU A 105 -13.74 -8.60 11.28
N ALA A 106 -14.68 -8.11 12.09
CA ALA A 106 -16.10 -8.25 11.84
C ALA A 106 -16.54 -7.58 10.52
N ALA A 107 -15.99 -6.40 10.23
CA ALA A 107 -16.23 -5.71 8.96
C ALA A 107 -15.75 -6.54 7.76
N ILE A 108 -14.51 -7.04 7.82
CA ILE A 108 -13.92 -7.85 6.76
C ILE A 108 -14.65 -9.18 6.58
N ASP A 109 -15.09 -9.82 7.67
CA ASP A 109 -15.85 -11.06 7.58
C ASP A 109 -17.11 -10.88 6.75
N VAL A 110 -17.90 -9.85 7.07
CA VAL A 110 -19.14 -9.56 6.34
C VAL A 110 -18.86 -9.16 4.90
N VAL A 111 -17.91 -8.25 4.68
CA VAL A 111 -17.61 -7.71 3.35
C VAL A 111 -17.08 -8.80 2.41
N LEU A 112 -16.12 -9.63 2.86
CA LEU A 112 -15.56 -10.66 1.98
C LEU A 112 -16.55 -11.82 1.74
N ARG A 113 -17.44 -12.13 2.69
CA ARG A 113 -18.54 -13.09 2.44
C ARG A 113 -19.56 -12.55 1.44
N GLU A 114 -19.86 -11.26 1.49
CA GLU A 114 -20.71 -10.60 0.50
C GLU A 114 -20.08 -10.66 -0.90
N LEU A 115 -18.79 -10.32 -1.01
CA LEU A 115 -18.09 -10.19 -2.30
C LEU A 115 -17.69 -11.54 -2.92
N TRP A 116 -17.32 -12.54 -2.11
CA TRP A 116 -16.81 -13.83 -2.59
C TRP A 116 -17.78 -15.00 -2.40
N GLY A 117 -18.82 -14.85 -1.58
CA GLY A 117 -19.78 -15.91 -1.29
C GLY A 117 -19.14 -17.14 -0.63
N LEU A 118 -19.55 -18.33 -1.11
CA LEU A 118 -19.09 -19.63 -0.58
C LEU A 118 -17.58 -19.86 -0.76
N ASP A 119 -16.92 -19.10 -1.63
CA ASP A 119 -15.47 -19.23 -1.87
C ASP A 119 -14.62 -18.70 -0.72
N THR A 120 -15.18 -17.95 0.23
CA THR A 120 -14.47 -17.45 1.44
C THR A 120 -13.76 -18.56 2.22
N THR A 121 -14.31 -19.77 2.19
CA THR A 121 -13.71 -20.98 2.76
C THR A 121 -13.35 -22.01 1.69
N GLY A 122 -13.10 -21.58 0.46
CA GLY A 122 -12.72 -22.44 -0.66
C GLY A 122 -11.28 -22.94 -0.56
N VAL A 123 -10.93 -23.95 -1.36
CA VAL A 123 -9.55 -24.49 -1.42
C VAL A 123 -8.57 -23.41 -1.88
N ALA A 124 -8.96 -22.57 -2.84
CA ALA A 124 -8.14 -21.48 -3.34
C ALA A 124 -7.84 -20.43 -2.25
N VAL A 125 -8.85 -19.97 -1.50
CA VAL A 125 -8.66 -18.99 -0.42
C VAL A 125 -7.81 -19.56 0.71
N ARG A 126 -8.02 -20.82 1.11
CA ARG A 126 -7.14 -21.50 2.09
C ARG A 126 -5.69 -21.55 1.64
N ARG A 127 -5.45 -21.90 0.37
CA ARG A 127 -4.09 -21.96 -0.18
C ARG A 127 -3.47 -20.57 -0.24
N ALA A 128 -4.19 -19.55 -0.71
CA ALA A 128 -3.72 -18.18 -0.71
C ALA A 128 -3.41 -17.66 0.71
N ALA A 129 -4.27 -17.95 1.70
CA ALA A 129 -4.06 -17.60 3.09
C ALA A 129 -2.76 -18.22 3.64
N ALA A 130 -2.50 -19.49 3.35
CA ALA A 130 -1.27 -20.17 3.76
C ALA A 130 -0.02 -19.57 3.11
N LEU A 131 -0.07 -19.27 1.80
CA LEU A 131 1.05 -18.66 1.07
C LEU A 131 1.33 -17.22 1.53
N ALA A 132 0.30 -16.39 1.62
CA ALA A 132 0.42 -15.03 2.13
C ALA A 132 0.88 -15.01 3.60
N GLY A 133 0.39 -15.95 4.42
CA GLY A 133 0.81 -16.11 5.81
C GLY A 133 2.30 -16.47 5.94
N ARG A 134 2.81 -17.37 5.10
CA ARG A 134 4.25 -17.68 5.03
C ARG A 134 5.09 -16.47 4.63
N ALA A 135 4.66 -15.71 3.62
CA ALA A 135 5.35 -14.50 3.22
C ALA A 135 5.33 -13.45 4.34
N ALA A 136 4.17 -13.20 4.96
CA ALA A 136 4.02 -12.27 6.07
C ALA A 136 4.88 -12.65 7.28
N ALA A 137 4.98 -13.94 7.61
CA ALA A 137 5.83 -14.43 8.70
C ALA A 137 7.34 -14.28 8.42
N ALA A 138 7.73 -14.23 7.14
CA ALA A 138 9.12 -14.00 6.73
C ALA A 138 9.49 -12.50 6.64
N ALA A 139 8.54 -11.60 6.84
CA ALA A 139 8.79 -10.16 6.74
C ALA A 139 9.68 -9.65 7.87
N VAL A 140 10.78 -8.98 7.52
CA VAL A 140 11.66 -8.32 8.49
C VAL A 140 11.03 -6.98 8.89
N THR A 141 10.59 -6.89 10.14
CA THR A 141 9.83 -5.74 10.64
C THR A 141 10.67 -4.70 11.39
N ALA A 142 11.99 -4.91 11.49
CA ALA A 142 12.90 -3.91 12.08
C ALA A 142 12.82 -2.60 11.29
N GLY A 143 12.58 -1.48 12.00
CA GLY A 143 12.36 -0.17 11.37
C GLY A 143 11.00 -0.01 10.67
N ARG A 144 10.09 -0.98 10.81
CA ARG A 144 8.76 -1.01 10.16
C ARG A 144 7.65 -1.15 11.20
N PRO A 145 7.29 -0.05 11.88
CA PRO A 145 6.41 -0.12 13.05
C PRO A 145 5.00 -0.62 12.75
N LEU A 146 4.40 -0.27 11.60
CA LEU A 146 3.05 -0.75 11.25
C LEU A 146 3.07 -2.22 10.85
N ALA A 147 4.11 -2.64 10.14
CA ALA A 147 4.33 -4.04 9.81
C ALA A 147 4.54 -4.88 11.07
N ALA A 148 5.43 -4.43 11.98
CA ALA A 148 5.71 -5.09 13.26
C ALA A 148 4.44 -5.27 14.08
N ALA A 149 3.64 -4.21 14.18
CA ALA A 149 2.41 -4.21 14.95
C ALA A 149 1.35 -5.16 14.39
N ASN A 150 1.20 -5.23 13.05
CA ASN A 150 0.26 -6.18 12.44
C ASN A 150 0.77 -7.63 12.48
N ALA A 151 2.08 -7.85 12.33
CA ALA A 151 2.69 -9.18 12.43
C ALA A 151 2.59 -9.78 13.84
N ALA A 152 2.50 -8.95 14.89
CA ALA A 152 2.37 -9.39 16.27
C ALA A 152 0.94 -9.84 16.65
N LEU A 153 -0.06 -9.59 15.80
CA LEU A 153 -1.44 -9.98 16.08
C LEU A 153 -1.63 -11.49 15.90
N PRO A 154 -2.50 -12.13 16.70
CA PRO A 154 -2.83 -13.53 16.50
C PRO A 154 -3.49 -13.73 15.12
N PRO A 155 -3.09 -14.75 14.34
CA PRO A 155 -3.69 -15.01 13.05
C PRO A 155 -5.16 -15.43 13.23
N PRO A 156 -6.11 -14.85 12.47
CA PRO A 156 -7.49 -15.30 12.46
C PRO A 156 -7.62 -16.76 12.01
N THR A 157 -8.65 -17.45 12.50
CA THR A 157 -8.91 -18.86 12.16
C THR A 157 -9.59 -19.03 10.81
N GLU A 158 -10.51 -18.13 10.46
CA GLU A 158 -11.24 -18.18 9.20
C GLU A 158 -10.31 -17.86 8.01
N PRO A 159 -10.31 -18.67 6.92
CA PRO A 159 -9.34 -18.53 5.84
C PRO A 159 -9.29 -17.15 5.16
N HIS A 160 -10.44 -16.54 4.86
CA HIS A 160 -10.49 -15.20 4.24
C HIS A 160 -10.00 -14.10 5.20
N LEU A 161 -10.23 -14.24 6.50
CA LEU A 161 -9.70 -13.32 7.52
C LEU A 161 -8.19 -13.48 7.68
N ALA A 162 -7.70 -14.72 7.69
CA ALA A 162 -6.27 -15.02 7.73
C ALA A 162 -5.55 -14.45 6.50
N LEU A 163 -6.13 -14.63 5.31
CA LEU A 163 -5.64 -14.02 4.07
C LEU A 163 -5.60 -12.49 4.18
N TRP A 164 -6.71 -11.86 4.57
CA TRP A 164 -6.77 -10.40 4.70
C TRP A 164 -5.76 -9.85 5.72
N GLN A 165 -5.59 -10.52 6.86
CA GLN A 165 -4.60 -10.10 7.88
C GLN A 165 -3.17 -10.26 7.37
N ALA A 166 -2.85 -11.33 6.64
CA ALA A 166 -1.53 -11.51 6.02
C ALA A 166 -1.25 -10.43 4.96
N LEU A 167 -2.22 -10.14 4.09
CA LEU A 167 -2.11 -9.05 3.11
C LEU A 167 -1.95 -7.68 3.79
N THR A 168 -2.65 -7.45 4.90
CA THR A 168 -2.49 -6.23 5.72
C THR A 168 -1.06 -6.09 6.24
N THR A 169 -0.48 -7.16 6.77
CA THR A 169 0.92 -7.16 7.23
C THR A 169 1.90 -6.89 6.09
N LEU A 170 1.74 -7.55 4.94
CA LEU A 170 2.60 -7.34 3.76
C LEU A 170 2.45 -5.92 3.19
N ARG A 171 1.24 -5.39 3.17
CA ARG A 171 0.92 -4.02 2.74
C ARG A 171 1.55 -2.98 3.66
N GLU A 172 1.45 -3.15 4.98
CA GLU A 172 2.08 -2.21 5.91
C GLU A 172 3.61 -2.36 5.90
N HIS A 173 4.14 -3.57 5.66
CA HIS A 173 5.57 -3.78 5.38
C HIS A 173 6.02 -2.99 4.16
N ARG A 174 5.32 -3.09 3.01
CA ARG A 174 5.63 -2.27 1.83
C ARG A 174 5.50 -0.78 2.14
N GLY A 175 4.45 -0.37 2.86
CA GLY A 175 4.20 1.02 3.25
C GLY A 175 5.30 1.63 4.11
N ASP A 176 5.76 0.94 5.16
CA ASP A 176 6.87 1.39 5.99
C ASP A 176 8.17 1.51 5.16
N GLY A 177 8.38 0.62 4.18
CA GLY A 177 9.49 0.70 3.23
C GLY A 177 9.40 1.90 2.29
N HIS A 178 8.20 2.21 1.81
CA HIS A 178 7.95 3.41 1.00
C HIS A 178 8.24 4.68 1.79
N ILE A 179 7.86 4.74 3.07
CA ILE A 179 8.20 5.86 3.95
C ILE A 179 9.73 6.00 4.08
N ALA A 180 10.45 4.90 4.27
CA ALA A 180 11.91 4.93 4.32
C ALA A 180 12.54 5.46 3.01
N ALA A 181 12.00 5.05 1.85
CA ALA A 181 12.45 5.55 0.54
C ALA A 181 12.17 7.06 0.36
N LEU A 182 10.99 7.55 0.79
CA LEU A 182 10.64 8.97 0.75
C LEU A 182 11.55 9.79 1.67
N VAL A 183 11.81 9.32 2.89
CA VAL A 183 12.70 9.98 3.84
C VAL A 183 14.14 10.02 3.30
N HIS A 184 14.62 8.93 2.71
CA HIS A 184 15.93 8.87 2.07
C HIS A 184 16.06 9.87 0.91
N ALA A 185 14.99 10.04 0.12
CA ALA A 185 14.94 11.00 -0.98
C ALA A 185 14.60 12.44 -0.54
N GLU A 186 14.50 12.71 0.76
CA GLU A 186 14.12 14.01 1.34
C GLU A 186 12.78 14.55 0.77
N VAL A 187 11.83 13.66 0.50
CA VAL A 187 10.49 14.01 0.00
C VAL A 187 9.53 14.08 1.17
N GLY A 188 9.03 15.28 1.44
CA GLY A 188 8.09 15.52 2.54
C GLY A 188 6.70 14.91 2.34
N PRO A 189 5.89 14.84 3.40
CA PRO A 189 4.52 14.31 3.38
C PRO A 189 3.60 14.84 2.28
N CYS A 190 3.55 16.16 2.09
CA CYS A 190 2.69 16.78 1.07
C CYS A 190 3.29 16.62 -0.32
N GLU A 191 4.62 16.73 -0.44
CA GLU A 191 5.35 16.53 -1.72
C GLU A 191 5.12 15.13 -2.27
N ALA A 192 5.09 14.11 -1.41
CA ALA A 192 4.78 12.74 -1.82
C ALA A 192 3.39 12.63 -2.49
N LEU A 193 2.39 13.36 -1.98
CA LEU A 193 1.06 13.41 -2.59
C LEU A 193 1.05 14.19 -3.92
N VAL A 194 1.81 15.28 -4.00
CA VAL A 194 1.95 16.05 -5.24
C VAL A 194 2.61 15.19 -6.32
N LEU A 195 3.69 14.49 -6.00
CA LEU A 195 4.36 13.56 -6.93
C LEU A 195 3.42 12.44 -7.38
N ALA A 196 2.62 11.88 -6.46
CA ALA A 196 1.62 10.89 -6.81
C ALA A 196 0.55 11.47 -7.76
N ALA A 197 0.03 12.67 -7.47
CA ALA A 197 -0.96 13.34 -8.30
C ALA A 197 -0.42 13.69 -9.71
N ALA A 198 0.85 14.08 -9.81
CA ALA A 198 1.50 14.47 -11.06
C ALA A 198 1.65 13.31 -12.06
N THR A 199 1.42 12.06 -11.63
CA THR A 199 1.34 10.89 -12.53
C THR A 199 0.03 10.80 -13.29
N GLY A 200 -1.01 11.53 -12.87
CA GLY A 200 -2.38 11.40 -13.38
C GLY A 200 -3.17 10.21 -12.81
N ARG A 201 -2.54 9.29 -12.06
CA ARG A 201 -3.21 8.09 -11.49
C ARG A 201 -4.06 8.38 -10.25
N SER A 202 -3.78 9.47 -9.56
CA SER A 202 -4.50 9.87 -8.33
C SER A 202 -5.05 11.28 -8.45
N PRO A 203 -6.35 11.51 -8.16
CA PRO A 203 -6.92 12.85 -8.25
C PRO A 203 -6.32 13.79 -7.18
N GLY A 204 -5.50 14.76 -7.59
CA GLY A 204 -4.73 15.61 -6.68
C GLY A 204 -5.58 16.38 -5.66
N GLU A 205 -6.70 16.96 -6.10
CA GLU A 205 -7.60 17.68 -5.20
C GLU A 205 -8.23 16.77 -4.14
N GLN A 206 -8.62 15.55 -4.54
CA GLN A 206 -9.13 14.55 -3.60
C GLN A 206 -8.07 14.11 -2.60
N LEU A 207 -6.82 13.90 -3.04
CA LEU A 207 -5.69 13.60 -2.16
C LEU A 207 -5.47 14.73 -1.14
N ARG A 208 -5.41 15.97 -1.61
CA ARG A 208 -5.21 17.15 -0.76
C ARG A 208 -6.28 17.25 0.34
N ILE A 209 -7.56 17.22 -0.05
CA ILE A 209 -8.70 17.34 0.89
C ILE A 209 -8.72 16.16 1.87
N SER A 210 -8.63 14.94 1.37
CA SER A 210 -8.75 13.74 2.20
C SER A 210 -7.60 13.64 3.21
N ARG A 211 -6.36 13.92 2.79
CA ARG A 211 -5.18 13.92 3.68
C ARG A 211 -5.07 15.18 4.55
N GLY A 212 -5.92 16.17 4.30
CA GLY A 212 -6.12 17.33 5.17
C GLY A 212 -5.18 18.50 4.91
N TRP A 213 -4.51 18.52 3.76
CA TRP A 213 -3.62 19.61 3.31
C TRP A 213 -4.45 20.80 2.80
N ASN A 214 -3.99 22.01 3.05
CA ASN A 214 -4.65 23.23 2.56
C ASN A 214 -4.03 23.65 1.23
N GLU A 215 -4.66 24.59 0.52
CA GLU A 215 -4.21 25.03 -0.80
C GLU A 215 -2.80 25.64 -0.77
N ARG A 216 -2.49 26.39 0.29
CA ARG A 216 -1.17 27.02 0.46
C ARG A 216 -0.07 25.98 0.63
N GLU A 217 -0.26 25.01 1.53
CA GLU A 217 0.73 23.94 1.74
C GLU A 217 0.93 23.07 0.50
N TRP A 218 -0.14 22.81 -0.25
CA TRP A 218 -0.05 22.10 -1.52
C TRP A 218 0.75 22.92 -2.55
N ALA A 219 0.45 24.21 -2.69
CA ALA A 219 1.17 25.11 -3.58
C ALA A 219 2.65 25.27 -3.17
N ASP A 220 2.94 25.29 -1.87
CA ASP A 220 4.32 25.31 -1.35
C ASP A 220 5.05 24.02 -1.72
N ALA A 221 4.44 22.85 -1.54
CA ALA A 221 5.01 21.57 -1.98
C ALA A 221 5.24 21.49 -3.50
N VAL A 222 4.32 22.01 -4.32
CA VAL A 222 4.51 22.12 -5.78
C VAL A 222 5.73 23.00 -6.08
N ARG A 223 5.82 24.18 -5.45
CA ARG A 223 6.92 25.13 -5.65
C ARG A 223 8.27 24.54 -5.25
N ASP A 224 8.33 23.81 -4.15
CA ASP A 224 9.55 23.18 -3.66
C ASP A 224 10.01 22.09 -4.65
N LEU A 225 9.10 21.26 -5.15
CA LEU A 225 9.40 20.27 -6.18
C LEU A 225 9.77 20.90 -7.53
N SER A 226 9.14 22.00 -7.94
CA SER A 226 9.54 22.77 -9.13
C SER A 226 10.94 23.38 -8.97
N THR A 227 11.28 23.87 -7.77
CA THR A 227 12.62 24.42 -7.47
C THR A 227 13.70 23.33 -7.56
N ARG A 228 13.37 22.08 -7.20
CA ARG A 228 14.25 20.91 -7.40
C ARG A 228 14.35 20.46 -8.87
N GLY A 229 13.57 21.08 -9.76
CA GLY A 229 13.46 20.68 -11.16
C GLY A 229 12.77 19.34 -11.35
N TRP A 230 11.87 18.95 -10.44
CA TRP A 230 11.10 17.70 -10.55
C TRP A 230 9.73 17.95 -11.20
N LEU A 231 9.15 19.12 -10.98
CA LEU A 231 7.93 19.56 -11.63
C LEU A 231 8.18 20.75 -12.55
N THR A 232 7.41 20.83 -13.63
CA THR A 232 7.29 22.03 -14.45
C THR A 232 6.51 23.12 -13.71
N ALA A 233 6.41 24.31 -14.32
CA ALA A 233 5.62 25.42 -13.76
C ALA A 233 4.11 25.15 -13.75
N ASP A 234 3.61 24.31 -14.66
CA ASP A 234 2.21 23.86 -14.74
C ASP A 234 1.92 22.62 -13.87
N GLY A 235 2.91 22.12 -13.12
CA GLY A 235 2.74 21.04 -12.14
C GLY A 235 2.81 19.63 -12.72
N THR A 236 3.32 19.46 -13.94
CA THR A 236 3.57 18.15 -14.55
C THR A 236 4.97 17.64 -14.22
N LEU A 237 5.17 16.32 -14.23
CA LEU A 237 6.50 15.74 -14.00
C LEU A 237 7.46 16.13 -15.13
N THR A 238 8.62 16.65 -14.76
CA THR A 238 9.78 16.71 -15.66
C THR A 238 10.38 15.31 -15.83
N GLU A 239 11.27 15.14 -16.81
CA GLU A 239 12.05 13.90 -16.95
C GLU A 239 12.84 13.56 -15.69
N ARG A 240 13.52 14.55 -15.09
CA ARG A 240 14.26 14.39 -13.83
C ARG A 240 13.33 14.00 -12.68
N GLY A 241 12.14 14.60 -12.61
CA GLY A 241 11.12 14.26 -11.60
C GLY A 241 10.57 12.86 -11.78
N ALA A 242 10.34 12.43 -13.02
CA ALA A 242 9.93 11.08 -13.34
C ALA A 242 11.01 10.06 -12.92
N GLN A 243 12.28 10.31 -13.24
CA GLN A 243 13.40 9.47 -12.80
C GLN A 243 13.52 9.41 -11.27
N ALA A 244 13.39 10.55 -10.58
CA ALA A 244 13.45 10.58 -9.12
C ALA A 244 12.30 9.80 -8.46
N ARG A 245 11.07 9.95 -8.98
CA ARG A 245 9.93 9.15 -8.55
C ARG A 245 10.18 7.66 -8.82
N ASP A 246 10.67 7.32 -10.00
CA ASP A 246 10.90 5.93 -10.39
C ASP A 246 11.93 5.25 -9.50
N ALA A 247 12.96 5.98 -9.07
CA ALA A 247 13.94 5.51 -8.09
C ALA A 247 13.32 5.27 -6.70
N ILE A 248 12.41 6.14 -6.24
CA ILE A 248 11.66 5.94 -4.98
C ILE A 248 10.77 4.69 -5.07
N GLU A 249 10.08 4.52 -6.19
CA GLU A 249 9.21 3.37 -6.45
C GLU A 249 10.00 2.06 -6.56
N ASP A 250 11.19 2.06 -7.16
CA ASP A 250 12.08 0.90 -7.21
C ASP A 250 12.64 0.54 -5.85
N ALA A 251 13.11 1.54 -5.08
CA ALA A 251 13.57 1.34 -3.73
C ALA A 251 12.44 0.76 -2.85
N THR A 252 11.20 1.21 -3.05
CA THR A 252 10.02 0.67 -2.36
C THR A 252 9.83 -0.82 -2.64
N ASP A 253 9.94 -1.24 -3.90
CA ASP A 253 9.74 -2.64 -4.27
C ASP A 253 10.90 -3.53 -3.82
N GLN A 254 12.15 -3.05 -3.95
CA GLN A 254 13.32 -3.73 -3.41
C GLN A 254 13.20 -3.94 -1.90
N LEU A 255 12.78 -2.91 -1.16
CA LEU A 255 12.52 -2.99 0.27
C LEU A 255 11.34 -3.90 0.61
N ALA A 256 10.45 -4.21 -0.34
CA ALA A 256 9.30 -5.09 -0.15
C ALA A 256 9.54 -6.54 -0.63
N ALA A 257 10.69 -6.84 -1.24
CA ALA A 257 10.99 -8.11 -1.89
C ALA A 257 11.14 -9.30 -0.91
N ALA A 258 11.85 -9.09 0.21
CA ALA A 258 12.29 -10.17 1.10
C ALA A 258 11.18 -11.14 1.58
N PRO A 259 9.97 -10.70 1.97
CA PRO A 259 8.86 -11.59 2.33
C PRO A 259 8.54 -12.65 1.26
N TYR A 260 8.62 -12.29 -0.02
CA TYR A 260 8.23 -13.15 -1.14
C TYR A 260 9.30 -14.18 -1.52
N LEU A 261 10.54 -14.01 -1.06
CA LEU A 261 11.61 -14.99 -1.22
C LEU A 261 11.39 -16.26 -0.37
N ALA A 262 10.50 -16.20 0.62
CA ALA A 262 10.08 -17.38 1.39
C ALA A 262 9.14 -18.33 0.62
N LEU A 263 8.69 -17.92 -0.57
CA LEU A 263 7.88 -18.69 -1.49
C LEU A 263 8.72 -19.14 -2.68
N THR A 264 8.35 -20.26 -3.31
CA THR A 264 8.91 -20.63 -4.62
C THR A 264 8.29 -19.78 -5.74
N VAL A 265 8.91 -19.76 -6.93
CA VAL A 265 8.35 -19.06 -8.11
C VAL A 265 6.92 -19.55 -8.43
N ALA A 266 6.70 -20.88 -8.38
CA ALA A 266 5.39 -21.46 -8.61
C ALA A 266 4.37 -21.03 -7.55
N GLU A 267 4.77 -21.01 -6.28
CA GLU A 267 3.92 -20.53 -5.19
C GLU A 267 3.57 -19.04 -5.31
N ARG A 268 4.49 -18.19 -5.77
CA ARG A 268 4.20 -16.79 -6.07
C ARG A 268 3.23 -16.64 -7.24
N GLY A 269 3.37 -17.45 -8.28
CA GLY A 269 2.43 -17.51 -9.40
C GLY A 269 1.02 -17.94 -8.96
N ASP A 270 0.92 -18.99 -8.15
CA ASP A 270 -0.35 -19.46 -7.56
C ASP A 270 -1.03 -18.36 -6.72
N LEU A 271 -0.25 -17.69 -5.88
CA LEU A 271 -0.74 -16.60 -5.03
C LEU A 271 -1.26 -15.44 -5.89
N TYR A 272 -0.47 -14.99 -6.87
CA TYR A 272 -0.87 -13.94 -7.81
C TYR A 272 -2.17 -14.28 -8.53
N ALA A 273 -2.25 -15.47 -9.15
CA ALA A 273 -3.43 -15.88 -9.92
C ALA A 273 -4.69 -15.95 -9.06
N THR A 274 -4.55 -16.45 -7.82
CA THR A 274 -5.68 -16.52 -6.88
C THR A 274 -6.12 -15.12 -6.44
N LEU A 275 -5.17 -14.25 -6.06
CA LEU A 275 -5.47 -12.87 -5.65
C LEU A 275 -6.09 -12.06 -6.79
N TYR A 276 -5.61 -12.24 -8.02
CA TYR A 276 -6.17 -11.58 -9.19
C TYR A 276 -7.68 -11.87 -9.32
N GLY A 277 -8.08 -13.15 -9.28
CA GLY A 277 -9.49 -13.52 -9.37
C GLY A 277 -10.32 -13.03 -8.17
N LEU A 278 -9.75 -12.98 -6.97
CA LEU A 278 -10.43 -12.44 -5.79
C LEU A 278 -10.60 -10.92 -5.86
N ALA A 279 -9.57 -10.20 -6.33
CA ALA A 279 -9.59 -8.75 -6.51
C ALA A 279 -10.54 -8.33 -7.64
N GLU A 280 -10.64 -9.12 -8.71
CA GLU A 280 -11.64 -8.89 -9.76
C GLU A 280 -13.06 -8.90 -9.19
N ARG A 281 -13.37 -9.87 -8.33
CA ARG A 281 -14.67 -9.93 -7.64
C ARG A 281 -14.88 -8.76 -6.68
N VAL A 282 -13.83 -8.31 -5.99
CA VAL A 282 -13.91 -7.08 -5.16
C VAL A 282 -14.27 -5.87 -6.03
N GLY A 283 -13.61 -5.70 -7.17
CA GLY A 283 -13.87 -4.60 -8.10
C GLY A 283 -15.30 -4.65 -8.68
N LEU A 284 -15.73 -5.81 -9.18
CA LEU A 284 -17.08 -6.01 -9.73
C LEU A 284 -18.18 -5.85 -8.67
N GLY A 285 -17.90 -6.23 -7.42
CA GLY A 285 -18.83 -6.11 -6.29
C GLY A 285 -18.84 -4.73 -5.62
N GLY A 286 -18.09 -3.74 -6.14
CA GLY A 286 -18.08 -2.38 -5.59
C GLY A 286 -17.33 -2.24 -4.26
N GLY A 287 -16.44 -3.19 -3.93
CA GLY A 287 -15.64 -3.13 -2.70
C GLY A 287 -14.42 -2.21 -2.78
N PHE A 288 -14.12 -1.67 -3.95
CA PHE A 288 -13.03 -0.75 -4.20
C PHE A 288 -13.42 0.25 -5.29
N THR A 289 -12.88 1.47 -5.24
CA THR A 289 -13.25 2.57 -6.15
C THR A 289 -12.18 2.81 -7.21
N TRP A 290 -12.59 3.27 -8.40
CA TRP A 290 -11.68 3.67 -9.47
C TRP A 290 -12.12 5.04 -10.04
N PRO A 291 -11.24 6.04 -10.20
CA PRO A 291 -9.85 6.08 -9.69
C PRO A 291 -9.79 6.03 -8.16
N ASN A 292 -8.61 5.77 -7.60
CA ASN A 292 -8.41 5.66 -6.15
C ASN A 292 -7.24 6.53 -5.66
N PRO A 293 -7.23 6.91 -4.38
CA PRO A 293 -6.14 7.67 -3.78
C PRO A 293 -4.88 6.83 -3.49
N ILE A 294 -4.84 5.55 -3.89
CA ILE A 294 -3.68 4.68 -3.77
C ILE A 294 -2.83 4.72 -5.06
N GLY A 295 -3.41 5.16 -6.19
CA GLY A 295 -2.76 5.19 -7.49
C GLY A 295 -2.67 3.82 -8.16
N LEU A 296 -3.54 2.88 -7.75
CA LEU A 296 -3.65 1.57 -8.36
C LEU A 296 -4.51 1.64 -9.63
N ASP A 297 -4.11 0.95 -10.69
CA ASP A 297 -4.92 0.78 -11.91
C ASP A 297 -5.55 -0.63 -11.96
N TRP A 298 -6.69 -0.75 -12.64
CA TRP A 298 -7.36 -2.05 -12.84
C TRP A 298 -7.86 -2.23 -14.29
N PRO A 299 -7.55 -3.36 -14.96
CA PRO A 299 -6.64 -4.43 -14.52
C PRO A 299 -5.22 -3.88 -14.28
N PRO A 300 -4.43 -4.51 -13.39
CA PRO A 300 -3.10 -4.00 -13.06
C PRO A 300 -2.22 -3.98 -14.31
N PHE A 301 -1.67 -2.81 -14.61
CA PHE A 301 -0.75 -2.60 -15.72
C PHE A 301 0.67 -2.59 -15.13
N SER A 302 1.28 -3.76 -14.97
CA SER A 302 2.68 -3.80 -14.53
C SER A 302 3.57 -3.31 -15.68
N GLU A 303 3.75 -1.99 -15.77
CA GLU A 303 4.54 -1.28 -16.79
C GLU A 303 6.01 -1.68 -16.84
N ARG A 304 6.53 -2.25 -15.75
CA ARG A 304 7.94 -2.61 -15.61
C ARG A 304 8.12 -4.10 -15.80
N SER A 305 8.82 -4.45 -16.86
CA SER A 305 9.23 -5.83 -17.11
C SER A 305 10.35 -6.23 -16.12
N MET A 306 10.59 -7.54 -15.94
CA MET A 306 11.76 -7.99 -15.16
C MET A 306 13.10 -7.45 -15.72
N VAL A 307 13.13 -7.02 -16.99
CA VAL A 307 14.33 -6.47 -17.64
C VAL A 307 14.66 -5.09 -17.07
N ASP A 308 13.66 -4.27 -16.76
CA ASP A 308 13.85 -2.90 -16.25
C ASP A 308 14.45 -2.92 -14.83
N LEU A 309 14.06 -3.90 -14.01
CA LEU A 309 14.52 -4.04 -12.62
C LEU A 309 15.96 -4.58 -12.49
N ARG A 310 16.54 -5.13 -13.55
CA ARG A 310 17.93 -5.65 -13.57
C ARG A 310 18.99 -4.60 -13.93
N GLN A 311 18.59 -3.45 -14.48
CA GLN A 311 19.55 -2.42 -14.86
C GLN A 311 19.85 -1.48 -13.68
N PRO A 312 21.14 -1.11 -13.46
CA PRO A 312 21.50 -0.01 -12.58
C PRO A 312 20.73 1.26 -12.97
N VAL A 313 20.28 2.04 -11.99
CA VAL A 313 19.50 3.29 -12.21
C VAL A 313 20.17 4.21 -13.23
N GLU A 314 21.50 4.20 -13.29
CA GLU A 314 22.33 5.01 -14.19
C GLU A 314 22.38 4.53 -15.65
N GLN A 315 21.87 3.32 -15.96
CA GLN A 315 22.04 2.68 -17.28
C GLN A 315 20.74 2.44 -18.06
N ARG A 316 19.57 2.78 -17.49
CA ARG A 316 18.29 2.64 -18.19
C ARG A 316 18.18 3.63 -19.34
N GLN A 317 18.10 3.12 -20.57
CA GLN A 317 17.79 3.95 -21.74
C GLN A 317 16.30 4.30 -21.78
N PRO A 318 15.91 5.48 -22.31
CA PRO A 318 14.51 5.84 -22.48
C PRO A 318 13.80 4.82 -23.37
N VAL A 319 12.56 4.47 -23.02
CA VAL A 319 11.66 3.76 -23.93
C VAL A 319 11.33 4.70 -25.08
N GLU A 320 11.84 4.41 -26.27
CA GLU A 320 11.35 5.06 -27.50
C GLU A 320 9.88 4.67 -27.67
N LEU A 321 8.98 5.62 -27.40
CA LEU A 321 7.60 5.54 -27.84
C LEU A 321 7.62 5.64 -29.36
N GLY A 322 7.55 4.48 -30.02
CA GLY A 322 7.44 4.38 -31.47
C GLY A 322 6.32 5.28 -31.97
N SER A 323 6.69 6.21 -32.85
CA SER A 323 5.78 7.07 -33.59
C SER A 323 4.75 6.22 -34.33
N ILE A 324 3.47 6.36 -33.97
CA ILE A 324 2.37 5.89 -34.79
C ILE A 324 2.00 7.04 -35.72
N GLU A 325 2.66 7.12 -36.86
CA GLU A 325 2.11 7.74 -38.06
C GLU A 325 1.49 6.63 -38.92
N GLY A 326 0.21 6.79 -39.27
CA GLY A 326 -0.56 5.87 -40.11
C GLY A 326 -2.06 6.04 -39.91
#